data_AF-A0A8K1CBH4-F1
#
_entry.id   AF-A0A8K1CBH4-F1
#
_cell.length_a   1.000
_cell.length_b   1.000
_cell.length_c   1.000
_cell.angle_alpha   90.00
_cell.angle_beta   90.00
_cell.angle_gamma   90.00
#
_symmetry.space_group_name_H-M   'P 1'
#
loop_
_entity.id
_entity.type
_entity.pdbx_description
1 polymer ?
#
loop_
_entity_poly.entity_id
_entity_poly.type
_entity_poly.pdbx_seq_one_letter_code
_entity_poly.pdbx_strand_id
1 'polypeptide(L)'
;MLSTRTLTALKRVTRKRLALGVCGILLISILFGLAGFFFLFVLLALPVFAFFAHVFQAQSEHGFTDGEIKQLFTTFVAGIVPGSLLAGLLEVLLVPFWILVCFYDQRETLEPQLRQFMEEQDKANAPPHSGRFAELIQSLEIKQTFGYYVFLLALAYIIAGLVEEGIKLWLVQGKCCFNCSKERRWWCDPRHLLYHHLQSPSHDRVVVLAVVAGALGFSFAENAAYTFVLPTFKGRLMTAVLRTAASTPLHCLCGLITGARLARLLGATPGTDAVEVAAATSSWRSKWHVLWPAVAMHGTFDFQIFLLSTWISDEAAEAHPYAYGVLLPAITSVLVLYATWRLSKKEWQALMQSQDGKGIYGQVVADLEAGGELAEDLDGEDSATKQPRSSGRGVLHV
;
A
#
# COMPACT_ATOMS: atom_id res chain seq x y z
N MET A 1 25.01 -14.93 20.89
CA MET A 1 23.64 -15.03 21.48
C MET A 1 23.35 -13.81 22.35
N LEU A 2 22.33 -13.01 21.99
CA LEU A 2 21.88 -11.89 22.83
C LEU A 2 21.19 -12.41 24.09
N SER A 3 21.57 -11.89 25.26
CA SER A 3 20.91 -12.21 26.53
C SER A 3 19.40 -11.96 26.45
N THR A 4 18.61 -12.85 27.04
CA THR A 4 17.15 -12.71 27.22
C THR A 4 16.76 -11.35 27.82
N ARG A 5 17.64 -10.74 28.63
CA ARG A 5 17.45 -9.39 29.18
C ARG A 5 17.52 -8.30 28.10
N THR A 6 18.46 -8.41 27.17
CA THR A 6 18.63 -7.44 26.06
C THR A 6 17.46 -7.50 25.10
N LEU A 7 16.96 -8.71 24.80
CA LEU A 7 15.78 -8.91 23.95
C LEU A 7 14.51 -8.32 24.58
N THR A 8 14.38 -8.46 25.91
CA THR A 8 13.25 -7.90 26.67
C THR A 8 13.32 -6.38 26.76
N ALA A 9 14.52 -5.82 26.89
CA ALA A 9 14.76 -4.38 26.89
C ALA A 9 14.45 -3.74 25.52
N LEU A 10 14.89 -4.36 24.42
CA LEU A 10 14.58 -3.94 23.04
C LEU A 10 13.06 -3.96 22.78
N LYS A 11 12.38 -5.07 23.11
CA LYS A 11 10.90 -5.14 23.02
C LYS A 11 10.20 -4.02 23.80
N ARG A 12 10.75 -3.62 24.95
CA ARG A 12 10.18 -2.56 25.80
C ARG A 12 10.40 -1.16 25.21
N VAL A 13 11.53 -0.90 24.54
CA VAL A 13 11.83 0.38 23.90
C VAL A 13 10.96 0.59 22.65
N THR A 14 10.77 -0.44 21.83
CA THR A 14 9.97 -0.37 20.60
C THR A 14 8.48 -0.15 20.90
N ARG A 15 7.94 -0.82 21.93
CA ARG A 15 6.56 -0.60 22.40
C ARG A 15 6.33 0.83 22.91
N LYS A 16 7.30 1.41 23.62
CA LYS A 16 7.20 2.80 24.10
C LYS A 16 7.13 3.82 22.95
N ARG A 17 7.93 3.63 21.90
CA ARG A 17 7.91 4.52 20.72
C ARG A 17 6.60 4.42 19.95
N LEU A 18 6.06 3.21 19.78
CA LEU A 18 4.75 3.00 19.17
C LEU A 18 3.64 3.66 20.01
N ALA A 19 3.64 3.45 21.33
CA ALA A 19 2.69 4.08 22.24
C ALA A 19 2.78 5.60 22.20
N LEU A 20 3.99 6.18 22.16
CA LEU A 20 4.19 7.63 22.02
C LEU A 20 3.67 8.16 20.68
N GLY A 21 3.88 7.43 19.59
CA GLY A 21 3.33 7.79 18.27
C GLY A 21 1.80 7.80 18.26
N VAL A 22 1.17 6.76 18.83
CA VAL A 22 -0.28 6.70 19.01
C VAL A 22 -0.75 7.86 19.88
N CYS A 23 -0.14 8.08 21.05
CA CYS A 23 -0.48 9.21 21.92
C CYS A 23 -0.31 10.59 21.26
N GLY A 24 0.68 10.76 20.38
CA GLY A 24 0.85 11.98 19.61
C GLY A 24 -0.29 12.22 18.62
N ILE A 25 -0.72 11.17 17.90
CA ILE A 25 -1.87 11.23 17.00
C ILE A 25 -3.17 11.49 17.78
N LEU A 26 -3.32 10.89 18.96
CA LEU A 26 -4.44 11.14 19.88
C LEU A 26 -4.50 12.61 20.31
N LEU A 27 -3.37 13.17 20.72
CA LEU A 27 -3.28 14.55 21.17
C LEU A 27 -3.60 15.53 20.03
N ILE A 28 -3.05 15.31 18.84
CA ILE A 28 -3.36 16.11 17.64
C ILE A 28 -4.87 16.04 17.35
N SER A 29 -5.46 14.84 17.36
CA SER A 29 -6.89 14.67 17.11
C SER A 29 -7.76 15.44 18.12
N ILE A 30 -7.39 15.42 19.40
CA ILE A 30 -8.09 16.19 20.44
C ILE A 30 -7.92 17.70 20.22
N LEU A 31 -6.71 18.17 19.93
CA LEU A 31 -6.40 19.59 19.74
C LEU A 31 -7.13 20.21 18.54
N PHE A 32 -7.39 19.44 17.49
CA PHE A 32 -8.16 19.88 16.32
C PHE A 32 -9.68 19.73 16.48
N GLY A 33 -10.19 19.47 17.69
CA GLY A 33 -11.63 19.28 17.92
C GLY A 33 -12.19 17.99 17.30
N LEU A 34 -11.34 17.06 16.88
CA LEU A 34 -11.70 15.79 16.28
C LEU A 34 -11.98 14.71 17.33
N ALA A 35 -12.05 15.06 18.62
CA ALA A 35 -12.35 14.11 19.70
C ALA A 35 -13.66 13.35 19.46
N GLY A 36 -14.68 14.00 18.89
CA GLY A 36 -15.95 13.35 18.50
C GLY A 36 -15.82 12.34 17.35
N PHE A 37 -14.73 12.41 16.59
CA PHE A 37 -14.41 11.51 15.47
C PHE A 37 -13.31 10.51 15.81
N PHE A 38 -12.75 10.58 17.01
CA PHE A 38 -11.67 9.71 17.45
C PHE A 38 -12.04 8.23 17.30
N PHE A 39 -13.26 7.86 17.68
CA PHE A 39 -13.77 6.50 17.52
C PHE A 39 -13.74 6.02 16.06
N LEU A 40 -14.06 6.89 15.09
CA LEU A 40 -14.02 6.55 13.66
C LEU A 40 -12.58 6.32 13.19
N PHE A 41 -11.63 7.14 13.63
CA PHE A 41 -10.22 6.93 13.34
C PHE A 41 -9.70 5.61 13.93
N VAL A 42 -10.07 5.28 15.16
CA VAL A 42 -9.71 3.99 15.78
C VAL A 42 -10.25 2.84 14.96
N LEU A 43 -11.52 2.90 14.57
CA LEU A 43 -12.16 1.87 13.75
C LEU A 43 -11.40 1.65 12.44
N LEU A 44 -11.10 2.73 11.71
CA LEU A 44 -10.32 2.70 10.46
C LEU A 44 -8.88 2.18 10.67
N ALA A 45 -8.29 2.44 11.85
CA ALA A 45 -6.93 2.03 12.20
C ALA A 45 -6.83 0.59 12.74
N LEU A 46 -7.94 -0.08 13.08
CA LEU A 46 -7.93 -1.45 13.63
C LEU A 46 -7.13 -2.43 12.75
N PRO A 47 -7.29 -2.47 11.41
CA PRO A 47 -6.51 -3.37 10.56
C PRO A 47 -5.01 -3.04 10.58
N VAL A 48 -4.65 -1.75 10.70
CA VAL A 48 -3.26 -1.30 10.81
C VAL A 48 -2.63 -1.81 12.11
N PHE A 49 -3.33 -1.69 13.23
CA PHE A 49 -2.88 -2.23 14.51
C PHE A 49 -2.73 -3.75 14.47
N ALA A 50 -3.71 -4.45 13.90
CA ALA A 50 -3.67 -5.91 13.74
C ALA A 50 -2.46 -6.35 12.88
N PHE A 51 -2.21 -5.66 11.76
CA PHE A 51 -1.07 -5.92 10.90
C PHE A 51 0.26 -5.74 11.63
N PHE A 52 0.48 -4.60 12.30
CA PHE A 52 1.75 -4.40 13.01
C PHE A 52 1.90 -5.30 14.22
N ALA A 53 0.81 -5.65 14.93
CA ALA A 53 0.85 -6.66 15.97
C ALA A 53 1.33 -8.02 15.41
N HIS A 54 0.83 -8.42 14.24
CA HIS A 54 1.29 -9.62 13.54
C HIS A 54 2.76 -9.52 13.12
N VAL A 55 3.21 -8.38 12.57
CA VAL A 55 4.62 -8.15 12.21
C VAL A 55 5.54 -8.28 13.43
N PHE A 56 5.14 -7.72 14.59
CA PHE A 56 5.92 -7.84 15.83
C PHE A 56 5.94 -9.26 16.40
N GLN A 57 4.88 -10.05 16.20
CA GLN A 57 4.88 -11.46 16.55
C GLN A 57 5.81 -12.25 15.62
N ALA A 58 5.67 -12.03 14.31
CA ALA A 58 6.50 -12.65 13.28
C ALA A 58 7.98 -12.28 13.42
N GLN A 59 8.30 -11.12 14.00
CA GLN A 59 9.67 -10.74 14.35
C GLN A 59 10.36 -11.82 15.20
N SER A 60 9.68 -12.34 16.23
CA SER A 60 10.25 -13.39 17.09
C SER A 60 10.26 -14.78 16.46
N GLU A 61 9.36 -15.04 15.50
CA GLU A 61 9.23 -16.36 14.88
C GLU A 61 10.11 -16.51 13.63
N HIS A 62 10.42 -15.41 12.94
CA HIS A 62 11.05 -15.41 11.62
C HIS A 62 12.29 -14.50 11.54
N GLY A 63 12.70 -13.91 12.66
CA GLY A 63 13.95 -13.16 12.75
C GLY A 63 13.95 -11.82 12.02
N PHE A 64 12.79 -11.15 11.89
CA PHE A 64 12.77 -9.82 11.28
C PHE A 64 13.64 -8.83 12.08
N THR A 65 14.42 -8.03 11.38
CA THR A 65 15.26 -6.99 11.96
C THR A 65 14.44 -5.75 12.29
N ASP A 66 14.89 -4.94 13.25
CA ASP A 66 14.27 -3.64 13.54
C ASP A 66 14.30 -2.70 12.32
N GLY A 67 15.32 -2.86 11.46
CA GLY A 67 15.44 -2.14 10.19
C GLY A 67 14.32 -2.48 9.22
N GLU A 68 14.00 -3.77 9.05
CA GLU A 68 12.90 -4.23 8.21
C GLU A 68 11.55 -3.71 8.73
N ILE A 69 11.31 -3.77 10.04
CA ILE A 69 10.07 -3.24 10.64
C ILE A 69 9.96 -1.73 10.41
N LYS A 70 11.06 -0.99 10.56
CA LYS A 70 11.10 0.45 10.25
C LYS A 70 10.78 0.71 8.78
N GLN A 71 11.28 -0.13 7.86
CA GLN A 71 10.94 -0.03 6.45
C GLN A 71 9.46 -0.31 6.20
N LEU A 72 8.88 -1.37 6.78
CA LEU A 72 7.44 -1.65 6.69
C LEU A 72 6.60 -0.47 7.16
N PHE A 73 6.97 0.15 8.29
CA PHE A 73 6.31 1.36 8.77
C PHE A 73 6.47 2.54 7.81
N THR A 74 7.66 2.72 7.23
CA THR A 74 7.92 3.77 6.24
C THR A 74 7.07 3.56 4.98
N THR A 75 6.94 2.31 4.50
CA THR A 75 6.10 1.97 3.35
C THR A 75 4.62 2.17 3.65
N PHE A 76 4.16 1.87 4.88
CA PHE A 76 2.81 2.23 5.34
C PHE A 76 2.57 3.75 5.26
N VAL A 77 3.48 4.56 5.82
CA VAL A 77 3.38 6.02 5.73
C VAL A 77 3.41 6.48 4.27
N ALA A 78 4.26 5.86 3.44
CA ALA A 78 4.35 6.16 2.01
C ALA A 78 3.04 5.84 1.25
N GLY A 79 2.28 4.83 1.70
CA GLY A 79 0.94 4.53 1.21
C GLY A 79 -0.05 5.66 1.48
N ILE A 80 0.00 6.26 2.68
CA ILE A 80 -0.80 7.44 3.02
C ILE A 80 -0.33 8.64 2.18
N VAL A 81 0.96 9.00 2.29
CA VAL A 81 1.60 10.09 1.56
C VAL A 81 3.01 9.64 1.14
N PRO A 82 3.34 9.60 -0.17
CA PRO A 82 2.64 10.25 -1.27
C PRO A 82 1.57 9.40 -2.00
N GLY A 83 1.44 8.10 -1.70
CA GLY A 83 0.67 7.15 -2.49
C GLY A 83 -0.77 7.59 -2.80
N SER A 84 -1.55 7.84 -1.74
CA SER A 84 -2.97 8.21 -1.88
C SER A 84 -3.16 9.58 -2.55
N LEU A 85 -2.24 10.52 -2.30
CA LEU A 85 -2.27 11.83 -2.97
C LEU A 85 -2.02 11.70 -4.47
N LEU A 86 -1.05 10.89 -4.87
CA LEU A 86 -0.76 10.66 -6.29
C LEU A 86 -1.93 9.99 -7.00
N ALA A 87 -2.59 9.03 -6.34
CA ALA A 87 -3.80 8.40 -6.88
C ALA A 87 -4.92 9.44 -7.07
N GLY A 88 -5.21 10.25 -6.05
CA GLY A 88 -6.21 11.31 -6.15
C GLY A 88 -5.90 12.33 -7.25
N LEU A 89 -4.62 12.69 -7.45
CA LEU A 89 -4.23 13.58 -8.56
C LEU A 89 -4.47 12.93 -9.92
N LEU A 90 -4.13 11.65 -10.09
CA LEU A 90 -4.38 10.93 -11.33
C LEU A 90 -5.87 10.73 -11.58
N GLU A 91 -6.65 10.47 -10.55
CA GLU A 91 -8.11 10.36 -10.63
C GLU A 91 -8.74 11.69 -11.09
N VAL A 92 -8.34 12.82 -10.51
CA VAL A 92 -8.79 14.17 -10.92
C VAL A 92 -8.49 14.46 -12.39
N LEU A 93 -7.47 13.85 -12.98
CA LEU A 93 -7.14 14.00 -14.40
C LEU A 93 -7.87 12.98 -15.28
N LEU A 94 -7.93 11.72 -14.85
CA LEU A 94 -8.47 10.61 -15.64
C LEU A 94 -9.99 10.59 -15.66
N VAL A 95 -10.67 10.93 -14.56
CA VAL A 95 -12.13 10.94 -14.49
C VAL A 95 -12.73 11.92 -15.50
N PRO A 96 -12.31 13.20 -15.58
CA PRO A 96 -12.81 14.12 -16.60
C PRO A 96 -12.48 13.66 -18.02
N PHE A 97 -11.29 13.09 -18.24
CA PHE A 97 -10.92 12.53 -19.54
C PHE A 97 -11.90 11.44 -19.97
N TRP A 98 -12.20 10.48 -19.09
CA TRP A 98 -13.15 9.42 -19.40
C TRP A 98 -14.59 9.92 -19.54
N ILE A 99 -14.98 10.94 -18.78
CA ILE A 99 -16.28 11.63 -18.97
C ILE A 99 -16.38 12.18 -20.40
N LEU A 100 -15.35 12.91 -20.87
CA LEU A 100 -15.34 13.50 -22.21
C LEU A 100 -15.37 12.43 -23.33
N VAL A 101 -14.67 11.31 -23.15
CA VAL A 101 -14.63 10.23 -24.12
C VAL A 101 -15.94 9.44 -24.13
N CYS A 102 -16.45 9.07 -22.96
CA CYS A 102 -17.57 8.14 -22.83
C CYS A 102 -18.95 8.79 -22.96
N PHE A 103 -19.08 10.09 -22.65
CA PHE A 103 -20.35 10.82 -22.71
C PHE A 103 -20.41 11.82 -23.87
N TYR A 104 -19.55 11.65 -24.89
CA TYR A 104 -19.55 12.52 -26.06
C TYR A 104 -20.91 12.52 -26.78
N ASP A 105 -21.59 11.37 -26.84
CA ASP A 105 -22.93 11.18 -27.39
C ASP A 105 -24.02 11.90 -26.59
N GLN A 106 -23.76 12.22 -25.31
CA GLN A 106 -24.70 12.88 -24.39
C GLN A 106 -24.39 14.37 -24.19
N ARG A 107 -23.39 14.92 -24.90
CA ARG A 107 -22.93 16.30 -24.71
C ARG A 107 -24.07 17.32 -24.76
N GLU A 108 -24.98 17.21 -25.72
CA GLU A 108 -26.08 18.18 -25.90
C GLU A 108 -27.03 18.20 -24.70
N THR A 109 -27.13 17.09 -23.95
CA THR A 109 -27.96 17.00 -22.74
C THR A 109 -27.19 17.44 -21.49
N LEU A 110 -25.89 17.12 -21.40
CA LEU A 110 -25.06 17.41 -20.23
C LEU A 110 -24.57 18.86 -20.18
N GLU A 111 -24.28 19.48 -21.33
CA GLU A 111 -23.74 20.84 -21.39
C GLU A 111 -24.69 21.89 -20.75
N PRO A 112 -26.02 21.86 -21.01
CA PRO A 112 -26.96 22.76 -20.34
C PRO A 112 -27.04 22.54 -18.82
N GLN A 113 -27.04 21.28 -18.36
CA GLN A 113 -27.09 20.97 -16.93
C GLN A 113 -25.86 21.49 -16.19
N LEU A 114 -24.67 21.30 -16.79
CA LEU A 114 -23.42 21.80 -16.24
C LEU A 114 -23.39 23.33 -16.20
N ARG A 115 -23.85 24.01 -17.28
CA ARG A 115 -23.95 25.47 -17.31
C ARG A 115 -24.89 26.00 -16.23
N GLN A 116 -26.07 25.40 -16.09
CA GLN A 116 -27.04 25.78 -15.06
C GLN A 116 -26.42 25.66 -13.66
N PHE A 117 -25.73 24.56 -13.38
CA PHE A 117 -25.05 24.37 -12.09
C PHE A 117 -23.99 25.44 -11.82
N MET A 118 -23.16 25.78 -12.83
CA MET A 118 -22.15 26.84 -12.69
C MET A 118 -22.78 28.22 -12.46
N GLU A 119 -23.88 28.54 -13.15
CA GLU A 119 -24.60 29.79 -12.95
C GLU A 119 -25.25 29.89 -11.57
N GLU A 120 -25.79 28.79 -11.04
CA GLU A 120 -26.33 28.72 -9.68
C GLU A 120 -25.23 28.89 -8.63
N GLN A 121 -24.05 28.34 -8.91
CA GLN A 121 -22.88 28.49 -8.04
C GLN A 121 -22.41 29.94 -7.95
N ASP A 122 -22.32 30.64 -9.09
CA ASP A 122 -21.90 32.04 -9.14
C ASP A 122 -22.89 32.95 -8.39
N LYS A 123 -24.19 32.63 -8.45
CA LYS A 123 -25.24 33.38 -7.74
C LYS A 123 -25.21 33.17 -6.23
N ALA A 124 -24.78 31.99 -5.77
CA ALA A 124 -24.87 31.62 -4.36
C ALA A 124 -23.85 32.34 -3.44
N ASN A 125 -22.82 33.03 -3.97
CA ASN A 125 -21.70 33.63 -3.20
C ASN A 125 -21.09 32.70 -2.12
N ALA A 126 -21.33 31.41 -2.26
CA ALA A 126 -21.05 30.44 -1.22
C ALA A 126 -19.63 29.91 -1.40
N PRO A 127 -18.91 29.63 -0.30
CA PRO A 127 -17.52 29.22 -0.38
C PRO A 127 -17.36 27.99 -1.27
N PRO A 128 -16.21 27.86 -1.97
CA PRO A 128 -15.89 26.66 -2.73
C PRO A 128 -15.69 25.49 -1.75
N HIS A 129 -16.76 24.77 -1.43
CA HIS A 129 -16.71 23.55 -0.64
C HIS A 129 -16.51 22.34 -1.55
N SER A 130 -15.58 21.46 -1.18
CA SER A 130 -15.22 20.23 -1.91
C SER A 130 -16.38 19.24 -2.10
N GLY A 131 -17.47 19.37 -1.33
CA GLY A 131 -18.69 18.58 -1.50
C GLY A 131 -19.48 18.89 -2.78
N ARG A 132 -19.28 20.07 -3.37
CA ARG A 132 -20.08 20.52 -4.52
C ARG A 132 -19.81 19.76 -5.81
N PHE A 133 -18.60 19.21 -5.98
CA PHE A 133 -18.33 18.36 -7.13
C PHE A 133 -19.11 17.04 -7.04
N ALA A 134 -19.21 16.45 -5.84
CA ALA A 134 -20.02 15.26 -5.64
C ALA A 134 -21.51 15.57 -5.86
N GLU A 135 -22.00 16.72 -5.38
CA GLU A 135 -23.37 17.20 -5.64
C GLU A 135 -23.63 17.41 -7.14
N LEU A 136 -22.69 18.02 -7.86
CA LEU A 136 -22.76 18.18 -9.31
C LEU A 136 -22.87 16.82 -10.01
N ILE A 137 -22.00 15.87 -9.69
CA ILE A 137 -22.04 14.55 -10.32
C ILE A 137 -23.35 13.82 -10.00
N GLN A 138 -23.89 13.99 -8.80
CA GLN A 138 -25.18 13.41 -8.39
C GLN A 138 -26.39 14.09 -9.05
N SER A 139 -26.29 15.37 -9.41
CA SER A 139 -27.39 16.11 -10.04
C SER A 139 -27.44 15.92 -11.56
N LEU A 140 -26.39 15.40 -12.18
CA LEU A 140 -26.37 15.14 -13.61
C LEU A 140 -27.27 13.95 -13.96
N GLU A 141 -28.28 14.19 -14.80
CA GLU A 141 -29.14 13.16 -15.36
C GLU A 141 -28.42 12.45 -16.52
N ILE A 142 -27.51 11.53 -16.17
CA ILE A 142 -26.75 10.76 -17.16
C ILE A 142 -27.58 9.57 -17.62
N LYS A 143 -27.84 9.48 -18.94
CA LYS A 143 -28.51 8.31 -19.53
C LYS A 143 -27.56 7.11 -19.51
N GLN A 144 -28.09 5.94 -19.18
CA GLN A 144 -27.33 4.67 -19.17
C GLN A 144 -27.05 4.16 -20.60
N THR A 145 -26.27 4.90 -21.38
CA THR A 145 -25.85 4.49 -22.73
C THR A 145 -24.71 3.48 -22.67
N PHE A 146 -24.29 2.94 -23.82
CA PHE A 146 -23.09 2.09 -23.88
C PHE A 146 -21.85 2.80 -23.29
N GLY A 147 -21.70 4.10 -23.58
CA GLY A 147 -20.64 4.94 -23.04
C GLY A 147 -20.62 4.97 -21.51
N TYR A 148 -21.80 5.01 -20.86
CA TYR A 148 -21.91 4.94 -19.41
C TYR A 148 -21.26 3.68 -18.82
N TYR A 149 -21.52 2.51 -19.40
CA TYR A 149 -20.93 1.27 -18.90
C TYR A 149 -19.42 1.18 -19.19
N VAL A 150 -18.96 1.73 -20.32
CA VAL A 150 -17.52 1.86 -20.61
C VAL A 150 -16.85 2.79 -19.59
N PHE A 151 -17.52 3.88 -19.20
CA PHE A 151 -17.06 4.77 -18.14
C PHE A 151 -16.93 4.05 -16.81
N LEU A 152 -17.95 3.28 -16.38
CA LEU A 152 -17.86 2.48 -15.16
C LEU A 152 -16.72 1.45 -15.19
N LEU A 153 -16.52 0.79 -16.33
CA LEU A 153 -15.39 -0.13 -16.53
C LEU A 153 -14.04 0.60 -16.39
N ALA A 154 -13.91 1.79 -16.97
CA ALA A 154 -12.70 2.59 -16.88
C ALA A 154 -12.43 3.07 -15.44
N LEU A 155 -13.44 3.55 -14.72
CA LEU A 155 -13.32 3.90 -13.31
C LEU A 155 -12.81 2.71 -12.49
N ALA A 156 -13.43 1.54 -12.66
CA ALA A 156 -13.12 0.38 -11.85
C ALA A 156 -11.76 -0.28 -12.20
N TYR A 157 -11.49 -0.55 -13.48
CA TYR A 157 -10.30 -1.32 -13.86
C TYR A 157 -9.08 -0.47 -14.16
N ILE A 158 -9.26 0.76 -14.66
CA ILE A 158 -8.15 1.62 -15.05
C ILE A 158 -7.77 2.52 -13.87
N ILE A 159 -8.74 3.22 -13.28
CA ILE A 159 -8.45 4.15 -12.18
C ILE A 159 -8.24 3.37 -10.88
N ALA A 160 -9.27 2.73 -10.35
CA ALA A 160 -9.16 2.04 -9.06
C ALA A 160 -8.23 0.82 -9.14
N GLY A 161 -8.44 -0.07 -10.11
CA GLY A 161 -7.60 -1.25 -10.31
C GLY A 161 -6.16 -0.91 -10.71
N LEU A 162 -5.96 -0.39 -11.92
CA LEU A 162 -4.61 -0.25 -12.48
C LEU A 162 -3.78 0.86 -11.84
N VAL A 163 -4.32 2.07 -11.69
CA VAL A 163 -3.56 3.20 -11.15
C VAL A 163 -3.19 2.95 -9.69
N GLU A 164 -4.14 2.54 -8.85
CA GLU A 164 -3.82 2.35 -7.43
C GLU A 164 -2.87 1.17 -7.18
N GLU A 165 -3.12 0.01 -7.78
CA GLU A 165 -2.22 -1.14 -7.62
C GLU A 165 -0.83 -0.85 -8.22
N GLY A 166 -0.78 -0.09 -9.32
CA GLY A 166 0.45 0.42 -9.90
C GLY A 166 1.23 1.33 -8.94
N ILE A 167 0.56 2.25 -8.27
CA ILE A 167 1.18 3.13 -7.25
C ILE A 167 1.66 2.30 -6.06
N LYS A 168 0.87 1.35 -5.55
CA LYS A 168 1.26 0.47 -4.44
C LYS A 168 2.53 -0.32 -4.75
N LEU A 169 2.64 -0.85 -5.98
CA LEU A 169 3.88 -1.49 -6.45
C LEU A 169 5.04 -0.49 -6.55
N TRP A 170 4.79 0.69 -7.11
CA TRP A 170 5.82 1.74 -7.24
C TRP A 170 6.39 2.17 -5.89
N LEU A 171 5.56 2.29 -4.84
CA LEU A 171 6.00 2.64 -3.49
C LEU A 171 7.00 1.63 -2.90
N VAL A 172 6.84 0.35 -3.24
CA VAL A 172 7.71 -0.72 -2.74
C VAL A 172 8.97 -0.85 -3.60
N GLN A 173 8.85 -0.59 -4.91
CA GLN A 173 9.98 -0.62 -5.83
C GLN A 173 10.86 0.63 -5.73
N GLY A 174 10.32 1.79 -5.36
CA GLY A 174 11.06 3.04 -5.25
C GLY A 174 11.73 3.23 -3.90
N LYS A 175 13.02 3.59 -3.86
CA LYS A 175 13.54 4.39 -2.75
C LYS A 175 12.99 5.81 -2.91
N CYS A 176 11.99 6.20 -2.12
CA CYS A 176 11.62 7.61 -2.02
C CYS A 176 12.84 8.41 -1.53
N CYS A 177 13.34 9.30 -2.39
CA CYS A 177 14.54 10.12 -2.22
C CYS A 177 14.46 11.19 -1.10
N PHE A 178 13.69 10.99 -0.03
CA PHE A 178 13.60 11.98 1.05
C PHE A 178 14.93 12.18 1.81
N ASN A 179 15.91 11.28 1.65
CA ASN A 179 17.24 11.39 2.24
C ASN A 179 18.38 11.47 1.21
N CYS A 180 18.08 11.69 -0.08
CA CYS A 180 19.09 11.92 -1.13
C CYS A 180 19.62 13.36 -1.07
N SER A 181 20.20 13.75 0.07
CA SER A 181 20.69 15.10 0.33
C SER A 181 22.08 15.40 -0.27
N LYS A 182 22.72 14.49 -1.01
CA LYS A 182 24.07 14.72 -1.52
C LYS A 182 24.26 14.65 -3.03
N GLU A 183 23.36 14.02 -3.79
CA GLU A 183 23.46 14.00 -5.25
C GLU A 183 22.10 14.32 -5.89
N ARG A 184 22.10 15.29 -6.80
CA ARG A 184 20.93 15.97 -7.40
C ARG A 184 20.06 15.07 -8.28
N ARG A 185 19.49 13.98 -7.76
CA ARG A 185 18.49 13.18 -8.49
C ARG A 185 17.12 13.38 -7.83
N TRP A 186 16.29 14.18 -8.50
CA TRP A 186 14.94 14.54 -8.07
C TRP A 186 13.91 13.42 -8.28
N TRP A 187 14.32 12.28 -8.82
CA TRP A 187 13.45 11.17 -9.18
C TRP A 187 13.94 9.89 -8.49
N CYS A 188 13.00 9.14 -7.92
CA CYS A 188 13.26 7.85 -7.27
C CYS A 188 13.99 6.94 -8.25
N ASP A 189 15.22 6.50 -7.94
CA ASP A 189 15.96 5.58 -8.79
C ASP A 189 15.37 4.16 -8.60
N PRO A 190 14.73 3.56 -9.63
CA PRO A 190 14.17 2.22 -9.54
C PRO A 190 15.24 1.14 -9.34
N ARG A 191 16.53 1.47 -9.47
CA ARG A 191 17.67 0.58 -9.19
C ARG A 191 17.93 0.37 -7.71
N HIS A 192 17.14 1.00 -6.85
CA HIS A 192 17.28 0.91 -5.41
C HIS A 192 15.97 0.45 -4.79
N LEU A 193 15.59 -0.80 -5.06
CA LEU A 193 14.49 -1.45 -4.33
C LEU A 193 14.75 -1.31 -2.82
N LEU A 194 13.74 -0.91 -2.05
CA LEU A 194 13.84 -0.74 -0.59
C LEU A 194 14.41 -1.99 0.11
N TYR A 195 14.22 -3.16 -0.51
CA TYR A 195 14.59 -4.47 0.03
C TYR A 195 15.78 -5.13 -0.67
N HIS A 196 16.47 -4.46 -1.61
CA HIS A 196 17.49 -5.06 -2.48
C HIS A 196 18.64 -5.85 -1.79
N HIS A 197 18.94 -5.56 -0.52
CA HIS A 197 20.17 -6.03 0.14
C HIS A 197 19.98 -7.01 1.30
N LEU A 198 18.78 -7.54 1.50
CA LEU A 198 18.56 -8.47 2.59
C LEU A 198 18.66 -9.89 2.03
N GLN A 199 19.86 -10.47 2.01
CA GLN A 199 20.06 -11.93 1.94
C GLN A 199 19.60 -12.60 3.24
N SER A 200 18.46 -12.18 3.78
CA SER A 200 17.86 -12.80 4.93
C SER A 200 16.99 -13.97 4.47
N PRO A 201 16.95 -15.08 5.20
CA PRO A 201 15.96 -16.15 4.98
C PRO A 201 14.51 -15.64 4.95
N SER A 202 14.26 -14.46 5.53
CA SER A 202 12.96 -13.79 5.59
C SER A 202 12.64 -12.87 4.40
N HIS A 203 13.56 -12.67 3.45
CA HIS A 203 13.46 -11.62 2.43
C HIS A 203 12.10 -11.58 1.72
N ASP A 204 11.65 -12.73 1.18
CA ASP A 204 10.40 -12.81 0.44
C ASP A 204 9.19 -12.43 1.29
N ARG A 205 9.19 -12.82 2.57
CA ARG A 205 8.10 -12.46 3.51
C ARG A 205 8.08 -10.96 3.76
N VAL A 206 9.25 -10.35 3.92
CA VAL A 206 9.38 -8.92 4.12
C VAL A 206 8.90 -8.14 2.89
N VAL A 207 9.23 -8.61 1.67
CA VAL A 207 8.71 -8.02 0.42
C VAL A 207 7.18 -8.09 0.37
N VAL A 208 6.58 -9.24 0.70
CA VAL A 208 5.11 -9.36 0.75
C VAL A 208 4.52 -8.39 1.77
N LEU A 209 5.04 -8.39 3.00
CA LEU A 209 4.57 -7.52 4.07
C LEU A 209 4.74 -6.04 3.72
N ALA A 210 5.76 -5.67 2.93
CA ALA A 210 5.96 -4.30 2.48
C ALA A 210 4.86 -3.84 1.54
N VAL A 211 4.49 -4.66 0.56
CA VAL A 211 3.39 -4.35 -0.36
C VAL A 211 2.08 -4.25 0.42
N VAL A 212 1.83 -5.16 1.37
CA VAL A 212 0.64 -5.11 2.24
C VAL A 212 0.65 -3.85 3.11
N ALA A 213 1.79 -3.46 3.67
CA ALA A 213 1.91 -2.23 4.46
C ALA A 213 1.59 -0.98 3.62
N GLY A 214 2.11 -0.89 2.39
CA GLY A 214 1.78 0.18 1.45
C GLY A 214 0.29 0.21 1.09
N ALA A 215 -0.30 -0.95 0.82
CA ALA A 215 -1.72 -1.08 0.54
C ALA A 215 -2.61 -0.70 1.74
N LEU A 216 -2.19 -1.03 2.97
CA LEU A 216 -2.85 -0.62 4.21
C LEU A 216 -2.79 0.88 4.43
N GLY A 217 -1.63 1.51 4.18
CA GLY A 217 -1.48 2.96 4.26
C GLY A 217 -2.38 3.67 3.27
N PHE A 218 -2.41 3.16 2.03
CA PHE A 218 -3.30 3.65 0.99
C PHE A 218 -4.77 3.54 1.40
N SER A 219 -5.22 2.33 1.77
CA SER A 219 -6.60 2.07 2.17
C SER A 219 -7.01 2.88 3.40
N PHE A 220 -6.11 3.09 4.37
CA PHE A 220 -6.40 3.92 5.53
C PHE A 220 -6.74 5.37 5.14
N ALA A 221 -5.91 5.98 4.29
CA ALA A 221 -6.12 7.35 3.84
C ALA A 221 -7.38 7.50 2.98
N GLU A 222 -7.56 6.58 2.05
CA GLU A 222 -8.72 6.52 1.16
C GLU A 222 -10.03 6.34 1.96
N ASN A 223 -10.08 5.33 2.85
CA ASN A 223 -11.25 5.09 3.70
C ASN A 223 -11.54 6.28 4.62
N ALA A 224 -10.50 6.95 5.14
CA ALA A 224 -10.70 8.17 5.91
C ALA A 224 -11.34 9.27 5.05
N ALA A 225 -10.89 9.49 3.82
CA ALA A 225 -11.50 10.47 2.91
C ALA A 225 -12.99 10.16 2.67
N TYR A 226 -13.33 8.91 2.32
CA TYR A 226 -14.72 8.48 2.13
C TYR A 226 -15.57 8.59 3.40
N THR A 227 -15.01 8.26 4.57
CA THR A 227 -15.71 8.39 5.83
C THR A 227 -15.99 9.85 6.18
N PHE A 228 -15.01 10.74 6.00
CA PHE A 228 -15.09 12.12 6.48
C PHE A 228 -15.77 13.09 5.51
N VAL A 229 -15.93 12.73 4.23
CA VAL A 229 -16.72 13.54 3.27
C VAL A 229 -18.23 13.47 3.55
N LEU A 230 -18.72 12.44 4.25
CA LEU A 230 -20.14 12.30 4.53
C LEU A 230 -20.65 13.34 5.55
N PRO A 231 -21.87 13.88 5.37
CA PRO A 231 -22.38 14.99 6.17
C PRO A 231 -22.85 14.56 7.57
N THR A 232 -23.31 13.32 7.74
CA THR A 232 -23.92 12.85 9.00
C THR A 232 -23.04 11.83 9.72
N PHE A 233 -22.95 11.91 11.06
CA PHE A 233 -22.18 10.94 11.86
C PHE A 233 -22.61 9.49 11.60
N LYS A 234 -23.92 9.23 11.46
CA LYS A 234 -24.45 7.91 11.10
C LYS A 234 -23.86 7.40 9.78
N GLY A 235 -23.83 8.25 8.75
CA GLY A 235 -23.21 7.92 7.46
C GLY A 235 -21.71 7.64 7.62
N ARG A 236 -20.99 8.50 8.34
CA ARG A 236 -19.55 8.31 8.61
C ARG A 236 -19.27 6.97 9.30
N LEU A 237 -20.06 6.63 10.33
CA LEU A 237 -19.91 5.39 11.08
C LEU A 237 -20.19 4.17 10.19
N MET A 238 -21.29 4.17 9.44
CA MET A 238 -21.63 3.08 8.53
C MET A 238 -20.55 2.88 7.47
N THR A 239 -20.07 3.96 6.85
CA THR A 239 -18.99 3.90 5.85
C THR A 239 -17.69 3.42 6.47
N ALA A 240 -17.31 3.90 7.66
CA ALA A 240 -16.11 3.43 8.36
C ALA A 240 -16.17 1.92 8.63
N VAL A 241 -17.33 1.40 9.09
CA VAL A 241 -17.54 -0.04 9.33
C VAL A 241 -17.42 -0.82 8.02
N LEU A 242 -18.19 -0.44 7.00
CA LEU A 242 -18.24 -1.16 5.72
C LEU A 242 -16.88 -1.16 5.02
N ARG A 243 -16.19 -0.02 4.99
CA ARG A 243 -14.86 0.07 4.36
C ARG A 243 -13.79 -0.68 5.15
N THR A 244 -13.84 -0.65 6.48
CA THR A 244 -12.94 -1.47 7.31
C THR A 244 -13.19 -2.97 7.12
N ALA A 245 -14.44 -3.38 6.91
CA ALA A 245 -14.82 -4.79 6.77
C ALA A 245 -14.65 -5.34 5.35
N ALA A 246 -14.68 -4.49 4.32
CA ALA A 246 -14.62 -4.92 2.92
C ALA A 246 -13.45 -4.30 2.15
N SER A 247 -13.36 -2.97 2.11
CA SER A 247 -12.30 -2.24 1.39
C SER A 247 -10.91 -2.58 1.92
N THR A 248 -10.66 -2.46 3.24
CA THR A 248 -9.33 -2.72 3.79
C THR A 248 -8.85 -4.16 3.53
N PRO A 249 -9.68 -5.21 3.76
CA PRO A 249 -9.33 -6.57 3.37
C PRO A 249 -9.04 -6.72 1.88
N LEU A 250 -9.79 -6.09 0.98
CA LEU A 250 -9.52 -6.12 -0.45
C LEU A 250 -8.10 -5.60 -0.76
N HIS A 251 -7.73 -4.43 -0.24
CA HIS A 251 -6.41 -3.83 -0.46
C HIS A 251 -5.30 -4.72 0.11
N CYS A 252 -5.49 -5.28 1.32
CA CYS A 252 -4.54 -6.21 1.91
C CYS A 252 -4.34 -7.46 1.06
N LEU A 253 -5.43 -8.04 0.55
CA LEU A 253 -5.39 -9.26 -0.26
C LEU A 253 -4.77 -9.01 -1.64
N CYS A 254 -5.10 -7.89 -2.28
CA CYS A 254 -4.46 -7.44 -3.52
C CYS A 254 -2.96 -7.17 -3.30
N GLY A 255 -2.61 -6.48 -2.22
CA GLY A 255 -1.22 -6.27 -1.82
C GLY A 255 -0.47 -7.58 -1.55
N LEU A 256 -1.12 -8.58 -0.97
CA LEU A 256 -0.54 -9.91 -0.76
C LEU A 256 -0.28 -10.62 -2.09
N ILE A 257 -1.23 -10.58 -3.04
CA ILE A 257 -1.06 -11.17 -4.38
C ILE A 257 0.13 -10.51 -5.09
N THR A 258 0.12 -9.18 -5.16
CA THR A 258 1.20 -8.37 -5.77
C THR A 258 2.54 -8.66 -5.09
N GLY A 259 2.59 -8.66 -3.76
CA GLY A 259 3.78 -8.95 -2.98
C GLY A 259 4.33 -10.36 -3.21
N ALA A 260 3.46 -11.38 -3.26
CA ALA A 260 3.90 -12.76 -3.46
C ALA A 260 4.46 -12.98 -4.86
N ARG A 261 3.86 -12.34 -5.88
CA ARG A 261 4.38 -12.38 -7.26
C ARG A 261 5.68 -11.61 -7.39
N LEU A 262 5.78 -10.43 -6.77
CA LEU A 262 7.01 -9.64 -6.75
C LEU A 262 8.15 -10.40 -6.06
N ALA A 263 7.91 -11.00 -4.90
CA ALA A 263 8.91 -11.78 -4.17
C ALA A 263 9.40 -12.98 -5.00
N ARG A 264 8.51 -13.72 -5.68
CA ARG A 264 8.92 -14.80 -6.58
C ARG A 264 9.74 -14.31 -7.77
N LEU A 265 9.38 -13.17 -8.35
CA LEU A 265 10.14 -12.56 -9.45
C LEU A 265 11.56 -12.19 -8.98
N LEU A 266 11.70 -11.61 -7.79
CA LEU A 266 12.99 -11.28 -7.20
C LEU A 266 13.80 -12.56 -6.88
N GLY A 267 13.17 -13.56 -6.28
CA GLY A 267 13.81 -14.83 -5.89
C GLY A 267 14.16 -15.77 -7.06
N ALA A 268 13.55 -15.58 -8.24
CA ALA A 268 13.86 -16.29 -9.48
C ALA A 268 15.10 -15.73 -10.20
N THR A 269 15.68 -14.63 -9.69
CA THR A 269 16.91 -14.02 -10.21
C THR A 269 18.05 -14.17 -9.18
N PRO A 270 18.43 -15.40 -8.77
CA PRO A 270 19.48 -15.59 -7.76
C PRO A 270 20.87 -15.29 -8.34
N GLY A 271 21.68 -14.53 -7.60
CA GLY A 271 23.11 -14.32 -7.92
C GLY A 271 23.40 -13.29 -9.01
N THR A 272 22.40 -12.57 -9.50
CA THR A 272 22.53 -11.57 -10.55
C THR A 272 22.80 -10.17 -10.00
N ASP A 273 23.62 -9.39 -10.72
CA ASP A 273 23.94 -7.99 -10.41
C ASP A 273 22.64 -7.17 -10.21
N ALA A 274 22.68 -6.13 -9.38
CA ALA A 274 21.56 -5.26 -9.07
C ALA A 274 20.87 -4.72 -10.34
N VAL A 275 21.68 -4.54 -11.38
CA VAL A 275 21.28 -4.08 -12.71
C VAL A 275 20.35 -5.08 -13.40
N GLU A 276 20.58 -6.39 -13.28
CA GLU A 276 19.78 -7.43 -13.92
C GLU A 276 18.44 -7.62 -13.21
N VAL A 277 18.41 -7.56 -11.88
CA VAL A 277 17.16 -7.56 -11.11
C VAL A 277 16.32 -6.33 -11.43
N ALA A 278 16.95 -5.16 -11.55
CA ALA A 278 16.28 -3.93 -11.98
C ALA A 278 15.77 -4.04 -13.43
N ALA A 279 16.51 -4.66 -14.34
CA ALA A 279 16.07 -4.91 -15.71
C ALA A 279 14.86 -5.87 -15.75
N ALA A 280 14.92 -6.97 -15.00
CA ALA A 280 13.86 -7.97 -14.93
C ALA A 280 12.57 -7.40 -14.33
N THR A 281 12.68 -6.53 -13.33
CA THR A 281 11.53 -5.89 -12.65
C THR A 281 11.01 -4.63 -13.36
N SER A 282 11.83 -4.01 -14.22
CA SER A 282 11.43 -2.81 -14.99
C SER A 282 10.63 -3.14 -16.25
N SER A 283 10.72 -4.36 -16.77
CA SER A 283 9.97 -4.77 -17.96
C SER A 283 8.46 -4.65 -17.74
N TRP A 284 7.75 -4.08 -18.72
CA TRP A 284 6.29 -3.91 -18.65
C TRP A 284 5.58 -5.26 -18.48
N ARG A 285 6.11 -6.33 -19.11
CA ARG A 285 5.57 -7.69 -19.04
C ARG A 285 5.66 -8.24 -17.62
N SER A 286 6.79 -8.02 -16.94
CA SER A 286 6.97 -8.42 -15.54
C SER A 286 6.03 -7.65 -14.61
N LYS A 287 5.94 -6.33 -14.78
CA LYS A 287 5.01 -5.49 -14.01
C LYS A 287 3.57 -5.94 -14.19
N TRP A 288 3.16 -6.19 -15.43
CA TRP A 288 1.82 -6.69 -15.72
C TRP A 288 1.58 -8.07 -15.11
N HIS A 289 2.55 -8.98 -15.17
CA HIS A 289 2.44 -10.30 -14.56
C HIS A 289 2.25 -10.22 -13.03
N VAL A 290 2.91 -9.27 -12.38
CA VAL A 290 2.79 -9.01 -10.94
C VAL A 290 1.45 -8.36 -10.60
N LEU A 291 1.03 -7.33 -11.35
CA LEU A 291 -0.13 -6.50 -11.03
C LEU A 291 -1.47 -7.08 -11.49
N TRP A 292 -1.54 -7.69 -12.67
CA TRP A 292 -2.80 -8.01 -13.34
C TRP A 292 -3.84 -8.72 -12.46
N PRO A 293 -3.50 -9.74 -11.65
CA PRO A 293 -4.52 -10.39 -10.84
C PRO A 293 -5.06 -9.48 -9.74
N ALA A 294 -4.22 -8.63 -9.13
CA ALA A 294 -4.69 -7.63 -8.17
C ALA A 294 -5.60 -6.60 -8.84
N VAL A 295 -5.20 -6.09 -10.02
CA VAL A 295 -6.01 -5.17 -10.83
C VAL A 295 -7.37 -5.76 -11.18
N ALA A 296 -7.40 -7.04 -11.60
CA ALA A 296 -8.64 -7.72 -11.96
C ALA A 296 -9.57 -7.89 -10.74
N MET A 297 -9.04 -8.31 -9.58
CA MET A 297 -9.85 -8.51 -8.38
C MET A 297 -10.35 -7.18 -7.80
N HIS A 298 -9.49 -6.16 -7.76
CA HIS A 298 -9.84 -4.83 -7.31
C HIS A 298 -10.89 -4.20 -8.23
N GLY A 299 -10.63 -4.16 -9.54
CA GLY A 299 -11.58 -3.62 -10.51
C GLY A 299 -12.91 -4.38 -10.54
N THR A 300 -12.90 -5.71 -10.33
CA THR A 300 -14.17 -6.46 -10.20
C THR A 300 -14.95 -6.02 -8.97
N PHE A 301 -14.28 -5.80 -7.83
CA PHE A 301 -14.91 -5.35 -6.60
C PHE A 301 -15.59 -3.99 -6.77
N ASP A 302 -14.94 -3.03 -7.42
CA ASP A 302 -15.54 -1.70 -7.62
C ASP A 302 -16.60 -1.72 -8.72
N PHE A 303 -16.34 -2.41 -9.83
CA PHE A 303 -17.26 -2.46 -10.96
C PHE A 303 -18.62 -3.02 -10.54
N GLN A 304 -18.67 -4.09 -9.74
CA GLN A 304 -19.95 -4.63 -9.27
C GLN A 304 -20.68 -3.63 -8.36
N ILE A 305 -19.98 -2.86 -7.53
CA ILE A 305 -20.60 -1.87 -6.64
C ILE A 305 -21.16 -0.71 -7.46
N PHE A 306 -20.40 -0.22 -8.44
CA PHE A 306 -20.88 0.79 -9.39
C PHE A 306 -22.10 0.28 -10.15
N LEU A 307 -22.05 -0.94 -10.68
CA LEU A 307 -23.15 -1.53 -11.44
C LEU A 307 -24.42 -1.70 -10.58
N LEU A 308 -24.27 -2.17 -9.33
CA LEU A 308 -25.38 -2.25 -8.38
C LEU A 308 -25.97 -0.88 -8.10
N SER A 309 -25.13 0.14 -7.90
CA SER A 309 -25.61 1.52 -7.67
C SER A 309 -26.38 2.10 -8.87
N THR A 310 -26.07 1.65 -10.08
CA THR A 310 -26.77 2.03 -11.32
C THR A 310 -28.09 1.27 -11.49
N TRP A 311 -28.13 -0.01 -11.13
CA TRP A 311 -29.26 -0.90 -11.42
C TRP A 311 -30.35 -0.89 -10.36
N ILE A 312 -30.00 -0.56 -9.11
CA ILE A 312 -30.97 -0.44 -8.03
C ILE A 312 -31.58 0.96 -8.12
N SER A 313 -32.85 1.06 -8.48
CA SER A 313 -33.56 2.35 -8.44
C SER A 313 -33.76 2.81 -7.00
N ASP A 314 -33.87 4.12 -6.81
CA ASP A 314 -34.14 4.71 -5.50
C ASP A 314 -35.46 4.17 -4.93
N GLU A 315 -36.49 3.98 -5.75
CA GLU A 315 -37.78 3.41 -5.32
C GLU A 315 -37.61 1.96 -4.82
N ALA A 316 -36.77 1.16 -5.49
CA ALA A 316 -36.52 -0.21 -5.06
C ALA A 316 -35.71 -0.24 -3.75
N ALA A 317 -34.70 0.62 -3.63
CA ALA A 317 -33.92 0.78 -2.40
C ALA A 317 -34.80 1.25 -1.23
N GLU A 318 -35.74 2.16 -1.46
CA GLU A 318 -36.69 2.63 -0.45
C GLU A 318 -37.72 1.55 -0.07
N ALA A 319 -38.23 0.80 -1.05
CA ALA A 319 -39.18 -0.29 -0.80
C ALA A 319 -38.54 -1.46 -0.03
N HIS A 320 -37.27 -1.76 -0.30
CA HIS A 320 -36.55 -2.88 0.31
C HIS A 320 -35.12 -2.51 0.75
N PRO A 321 -34.98 -1.63 1.76
CA PRO A 321 -33.69 -1.02 2.12
C PRO A 321 -32.65 -2.02 2.62
N TYR A 322 -33.09 -3.11 3.26
CA TYR A 322 -32.18 -4.16 3.69
C TYR A 322 -31.73 -5.06 2.54
N ALA A 323 -32.62 -5.38 1.60
CA ALA A 323 -32.29 -6.28 0.49
C ALA A 323 -31.30 -5.61 -0.47
N TYR A 324 -31.62 -4.39 -0.91
CA TYR A 324 -30.84 -3.68 -1.92
C TYR A 324 -29.76 -2.77 -1.33
N GLY A 325 -30.00 -2.17 -0.16
CA GLY A 325 -29.02 -1.28 0.47
C GLY A 325 -27.96 -1.99 1.32
N VAL A 326 -28.19 -3.25 1.72
CA VAL A 326 -27.27 -3.99 2.60
C VAL A 326 -26.92 -5.37 2.06
N LEU A 327 -27.91 -6.24 1.88
CA LEU A 327 -27.68 -7.66 1.62
C LEU A 327 -27.01 -7.90 0.27
N LEU A 328 -27.54 -7.31 -0.80
CA LEU A 328 -27.01 -7.50 -2.15
C LEU A 328 -25.58 -6.95 -2.32
N PRO A 329 -25.26 -5.71 -1.90
CA PRO A 329 -23.88 -5.22 -1.87
C PRO A 329 -22.96 -6.06 -0.98
N ALA A 330 -23.44 -6.55 0.17
CA ALA A 330 -22.64 -7.39 1.06
C ALA A 330 -22.32 -8.76 0.44
N ILE A 331 -23.30 -9.44 -0.16
CA ILE A 331 -23.10 -10.74 -0.81
C ILE A 331 -22.07 -10.62 -1.93
N THR A 332 -22.24 -9.64 -2.81
CA THR A 332 -21.32 -9.42 -3.94
C THR A 332 -19.91 -9.06 -3.47
N SER A 333 -19.78 -8.18 -2.48
CA SER A 333 -18.49 -7.86 -1.85
C SER A 333 -17.82 -9.10 -1.23
N VAL A 334 -18.57 -9.91 -0.49
CA VAL A 334 -18.06 -11.13 0.15
C VAL A 334 -17.61 -12.17 -0.88
N LEU A 335 -18.34 -12.33 -1.99
CA LEU A 335 -17.95 -13.25 -3.06
C LEU A 335 -16.62 -12.85 -3.70
N VAL A 336 -16.43 -11.56 -4.01
CA VAL A 336 -15.16 -11.07 -4.56
C VAL A 336 -14.04 -11.21 -3.54
N LEU A 337 -14.25 -10.81 -2.29
CA LEU A 337 -13.27 -10.97 -1.22
C LEU A 337 -12.85 -12.44 -1.01
N TYR A 338 -13.82 -13.36 -1.05
CA TYR A 338 -13.55 -14.79 -0.95
C TYR A 338 -12.70 -15.27 -2.13
N ALA A 339 -13.02 -14.88 -3.36
CA ALA A 339 -12.22 -15.20 -4.54
C ALA A 339 -10.81 -14.62 -4.44
N THR A 340 -10.66 -13.37 -3.98
CA THR A 340 -9.36 -12.72 -3.80
C THR A 340 -8.54 -13.44 -2.72
N TRP A 341 -9.18 -13.85 -1.62
CA TRP A 341 -8.55 -14.64 -0.57
C TRP A 341 -8.09 -16.01 -1.05
N ARG A 342 -8.90 -16.70 -1.86
CA ARG A 342 -8.51 -18.00 -2.45
C ARG A 342 -7.29 -17.85 -3.34
N LEU A 343 -7.25 -16.80 -4.17
CA LEU A 343 -6.12 -16.50 -5.02
C LEU A 343 -4.88 -16.11 -4.21
N SER A 344 -5.01 -15.20 -3.23
CA SER A 344 -3.92 -14.75 -2.39
C SER A 344 -3.32 -15.91 -1.59
N LYS A 345 -4.15 -16.80 -1.05
CA LYS A 345 -3.71 -18.03 -0.36
C LYS A 345 -2.89 -18.92 -1.29
N LYS A 346 -3.33 -19.13 -2.54
CA LYS A 346 -2.60 -19.93 -3.53
C LYS A 346 -1.24 -19.30 -3.85
N GLU A 347 -1.19 -17.99 -4.05
CA GLU A 347 0.05 -17.24 -4.33
C GLU A 347 1.03 -17.31 -3.15
N TRP A 348 0.52 -17.15 -1.93
CA TRP A 348 1.31 -17.30 -0.69
C TRP A 348 1.88 -18.71 -0.52
N GLN A 349 1.04 -19.74 -0.71
CA GLN A 349 1.49 -21.13 -0.60
C GLN A 349 2.57 -21.46 -1.64
N ALA A 350 2.39 -21.01 -2.89
CA ALA A 350 3.38 -21.20 -3.94
C ALA A 350 4.72 -20.52 -3.61
N LEU A 351 4.68 -19.33 -3.00
CA LEU A 351 5.88 -18.67 -2.52
C LEU A 351 6.57 -19.48 -1.41
N MET A 352 5.84 -19.88 -0.37
CA MET A 352 6.43 -20.62 0.77
C MET A 352 7.02 -21.97 0.34
N GLN A 353 6.35 -22.72 -0.55
CA GLN A 353 6.86 -24.00 -1.08
C GLN A 353 8.18 -23.84 -1.84
N SER A 354 8.40 -22.69 -2.49
CA SER A 354 9.67 -22.41 -3.18
C SER A 354 10.84 -22.14 -2.23
N GLN A 355 10.56 -21.84 -0.95
CA GLN A 355 11.57 -21.55 0.07
C GLN A 355 12.05 -22.78 0.83
N ASP A 356 11.21 -23.82 0.97
CA ASP A 356 11.54 -25.03 1.74
C ASP A 356 12.78 -25.77 1.21
N GLY A 357 13.17 -25.56 -0.06
CA GLY A 357 14.43 -26.05 -0.63
C GLY A 357 15.66 -25.16 -0.39
N LYS A 358 15.48 -23.88 -0.01
CA LYS A 358 16.56 -22.88 0.14
C LYS A 358 16.96 -22.64 1.61
N GLY A 359 16.08 -22.92 2.57
CA GLY A 359 16.34 -22.73 4.01
C GLY A 359 17.53 -23.54 4.56
N ILE A 360 17.88 -24.65 3.91
CA ILE A 360 19.03 -25.49 4.32
C ILE A 360 20.38 -24.82 4.02
N TYR A 361 20.45 -23.96 2.99
CA TYR A 361 21.72 -23.34 2.59
C TYR A 361 22.08 -22.10 3.43
N GLY A 362 21.11 -21.30 3.86
CA GLY A 362 21.37 -20.09 4.64
C GLY A 362 21.91 -20.37 6.06
N GLN A 363 21.45 -21.47 6.67
CA GLN A 363 21.93 -21.89 7.98
C GLN A 363 23.35 -22.45 7.91
N VAL A 364 23.69 -23.18 6.84
CA VAL A 364 25.06 -23.68 6.59
C VAL A 364 26.03 -22.54 6.32
N VAL A 365 25.64 -21.50 5.57
CA VAL A 365 26.51 -20.34 5.32
C VAL A 365 26.70 -19.50 6.59
N ALA A 366 25.64 -19.25 7.36
CA ALA A 366 25.76 -18.55 8.64
C ALA A 366 26.60 -19.33 9.66
N ASP A 367 26.49 -20.66 9.69
CA ASP A 367 27.32 -21.53 10.52
C ASP A 367 28.78 -21.59 10.03
N LEU A 368 29.02 -21.49 8.72
CA LEU A 368 30.37 -21.41 8.12
C LEU A 368 31.03 -20.05 8.35
N GLU A 369 30.29 -18.94 8.25
CA GLU A 369 30.78 -17.59 8.54
C GLU A 369 31.04 -17.41 10.04
N ALA A 370 30.15 -17.91 10.90
CA ALA A 370 30.37 -17.95 12.34
C ALA A 370 31.52 -18.89 12.74
N GLY A 371 31.76 -19.95 11.97
CA GLY A 371 32.92 -20.83 12.13
C GLY A 371 34.24 -20.23 11.65
N GLY A 372 34.20 -19.32 10.66
CA GLY A 372 35.37 -18.61 10.12
C GLY A 372 35.91 -17.54 11.07
N GLU A 373 35.05 -16.76 11.72
CA GLU A 373 35.48 -15.77 12.74
C GLU A 373 36.07 -16.45 13.98
N LEU A 374 35.65 -17.68 14.32
CA LEU A 374 36.23 -18.47 15.42
C LEU A 374 37.60 -19.07 15.08
N ALA A 375 37.97 -19.18 13.80
CA ALA A 375 39.27 -19.67 13.38
C ALA A 375 40.34 -18.56 13.39
N GLU A 376 39.97 -17.31 13.06
CA GLU A 376 40.91 -16.18 13.09
C GLU A 376 41.28 -15.73 14.51
N ASP A 377 40.40 -15.94 15.50
CA ASP A 377 40.67 -15.63 16.92
C ASP A 377 41.59 -16.67 17.61
N LEU A 378 41.87 -17.83 17.00
CA LEU A 378 42.76 -18.85 17.55
C LEU A 378 44.20 -18.80 17.03
N ASP A 379 44.46 -18.03 15.97
CA ASP A 379 45.81 -17.85 15.40
C ASP A 379 46.49 -16.55 15.86
N GLY A 380 45.89 -15.80 16.80
CA GLY A 380 46.37 -14.49 17.29
C GLY A 380 47.33 -14.51 18.49
N GLU A 381 47.63 -15.66 19.10
CA GLU A 381 48.61 -15.80 20.19
C GLU A 381 49.89 -16.49 19.69
N ASP A 382 50.67 -15.81 18.84
CA ASP A 382 52.14 -15.89 18.84
C ASP A 382 52.71 -15.17 17.62
N SER A 383 53.14 -13.91 17.78
CA SER A 383 54.39 -13.38 17.17
C SER A 383 54.49 -11.85 17.18
N ALA A 384 55.74 -11.38 17.26
CA ALA A 384 56.23 -10.01 17.03
C ALA A 384 56.09 -9.04 18.22
N THR A 385 57.01 -9.07 19.20
CA THR A 385 58.39 -8.55 19.08
C THR A 385 58.43 -7.14 18.47
N LYS A 386 58.54 -6.14 19.36
CA LYS A 386 58.80 -4.73 19.03
C LYS A 386 60.06 -4.58 18.16
N GLN A 387 59.92 -4.06 16.95
CA GLN A 387 61.00 -3.36 16.24
C GLN A 387 60.76 -1.85 16.25
N PRO A 388 61.81 -1.03 16.43
CA PRO A 388 61.69 0.40 16.57
C PRO A 388 61.55 1.12 15.22
N ARG A 389 60.71 2.16 15.25
CA ARG A 389 60.50 3.16 14.20
C ARG A 389 61.84 3.76 13.74
N SER A 390 62.08 3.75 12.44
CA SER A 390 62.96 4.71 11.78
C SER A 390 62.17 5.55 10.79
N SER A 391 62.50 6.84 10.78
CA SER A 391 61.87 7.93 10.05
C SER A 391 62.51 8.12 8.67
N GLY A 392 61.70 8.46 7.67
CA GLY A 392 62.13 8.96 6.36
C GLY A 392 60.88 9.28 5.53
N ARG A 393 60.35 10.52 5.52
CA ARG A 393 60.76 11.73 4.78
C ARG A 393 60.78 11.57 3.25
N GLY A 394 59.79 12.22 2.61
CA GLY A 394 59.77 12.68 1.20
C GLY A 394 59.53 11.61 0.14
N VAL A 395 58.93 11.86 -1.02
CA VAL A 395 58.89 13.07 -1.86
C VAL A 395 57.66 12.97 -2.79
N LEU A 396 56.96 14.10 -2.98
CA LEU A 396 56.02 14.37 -4.09
C LEU A 396 56.74 14.28 -5.43
N HIS A 397 56.12 13.75 -6.49
CA HIS A 397 56.13 14.40 -7.81
C HIS A 397 55.03 13.82 -8.73
N VAL A 398 54.19 14.76 -9.19
CA VAL A 398 53.44 14.91 -10.46
C VAL A 398 52.74 13.69 -11.06
#